data_AF-A0A7K4LJ47-F1
#
_entry.id   AF-A0A7K4LJ47-F1
#
_cell.length_a   1.000
_cell.length_b   1.000
_cell.length_c   1.000
_cell.angle_alpha   90.00
_cell.angle_beta   90.00
_cell.angle_gamma   90.00
#
_symmetry.space_group_name_H-M   'P 1'
#
loop_
_entity.id
_entity.type
_entity.pdbx_description
1 polymer ?
#
loop_
_entity_poly.entity_id
_entity_poly.type
_entity_poly.pdbx_seq_one_letter_code
_entity_poly.pdbx_strand_id
1 'polypeptide(L)'
;LPQGAFPARLKKVFIVGAPMWFRVPYSIISLLLKEKLRERVQMVKMSELKEHLPRECLPENLGGSLKLDPLSWNCRFLPQQNGHPDPLDELILVPLASPKDNGSVHVPGPKSMTVQELLDHVTRKQKRGIYEEYEDIRRRSPAGTFVCSLAPHNQEKNRYGDVPCLDQTRVKLAKPYSRPELTDYINASFMDGYKQRNAYIGTQGTGALGRSAATSGAPRGPPHPHGLAFPAGPLENTYGDFWRMVWEQNVLVIVMTTRLEEGGRRKCGQYWPLEKGFQVRYGALTITNLGVENLNHYKKTVLELHSSESRERRLVSHFQYLSWPDYGVPSSAATLIDFLGAVKQQQRVAASALGPRFKGHPGGPPIVVHCSAGIGRTGTFCALDICLSQLQDVGTLDVQQTVARMRTQRAFSIQTPEQYHFCYAAILEHAQRQGLLPA
;
A
#
# COMPACT_ATOMS: atom_id res chain seq x y z
N LEU A 1 27.51 -19.25 -5.30
CA LEU A 1 27.79 -17.90 -5.86
C LEU A 1 26.73 -16.93 -5.35
N PRO A 2 27.06 -16.01 -4.44
CA PRO A 2 26.11 -15.04 -3.91
C PRO A 2 25.92 -13.92 -4.94
N GLN A 3 25.05 -14.13 -5.92
CA GLN A 3 24.56 -13.06 -6.81
C GLN A 3 23.14 -12.60 -6.44
N GLY A 4 22.49 -13.23 -5.46
CA GLY A 4 21.12 -12.89 -5.04
C GLY A 4 21.00 -11.95 -3.83
N ALA A 5 22.11 -11.61 -3.16
CA ALA A 5 22.08 -10.86 -1.89
C ALA A 5 22.59 -9.41 -1.98
N PHE A 6 23.10 -8.98 -3.14
CA PHE A 6 23.65 -7.63 -3.33
C PHE A 6 23.43 -7.18 -4.78
N PRO A 7 22.58 -6.18 -5.06
CA PRO A 7 22.26 -5.78 -6.44
C PRO A 7 23.29 -4.85 -7.09
N ALA A 8 24.35 -4.45 -6.37
CA ALA A 8 25.46 -3.71 -6.97
C ALA A 8 26.35 -4.65 -7.82
N ARG A 9 26.64 -4.26 -9.07
CA ARG A 9 27.65 -4.95 -9.90
C ARG A 9 29.03 -4.78 -9.26
N LEU A 10 29.46 -5.76 -8.48
CA LEU A 10 30.79 -5.80 -7.86
C LEU A 10 31.88 -5.76 -8.94
N LYS A 11 32.56 -4.60 -9.05
CA LYS A 11 33.70 -4.40 -9.97
C LYS A 11 34.98 -5.03 -9.41
N LYS A 12 35.22 -4.92 -8.10
CA LYS A 12 36.32 -5.54 -7.35
C LYS A 12 35.87 -5.89 -5.93
N VAL A 13 36.45 -6.93 -5.35
CA VAL A 13 36.23 -7.41 -3.99
C VAL A 13 37.60 -7.51 -3.33
N PHE A 14 37.82 -6.75 -2.27
CA PHE A 14 39.07 -6.80 -1.49
C PHE A 14 38.85 -7.66 -0.23
N ILE A 15 39.63 -8.71 -0.09
CA ILE A 15 39.65 -9.54 1.12
C ILE A 15 40.86 -9.11 1.94
N VAL A 16 40.60 -8.33 2.98
CA VAL A 16 41.65 -7.70 3.79
C VAL A 16 42.03 -8.62 4.94
N GLY A 17 43.33 -8.93 5.07
CA GLY A 17 43.82 -9.75 6.19
C GLY A 17 43.39 -11.22 6.16
N ALA A 18 43.17 -11.78 4.96
CA ALA A 18 42.76 -13.18 4.78
C ALA A 18 43.73 -14.15 5.49
N PRO A 19 43.27 -14.98 6.44
CA PRO A 19 44.12 -15.92 7.16
C PRO A 19 44.63 -17.05 6.24
N MET A 20 45.74 -17.71 6.61
CA MET A 20 46.41 -18.72 5.77
C MET A 20 45.48 -19.88 5.37
N TRP A 21 44.61 -20.31 6.29
CA TRP A 21 43.62 -21.36 6.04
C TRP A 21 42.55 -20.95 5.01
N PHE A 22 42.41 -19.67 4.69
CA PHE A 22 41.52 -19.18 3.62
C PHE A 22 42.27 -19.02 2.30
N ARG A 23 43.53 -18.57 2.35
CA ARG A 23 44.35 -18.34 1.15
C ARG A 23 44.63 -19.62 0.37
N VAL A 24 44.95 -20.70 1.08
CA VAL A 24 45.34 -21.98 0.47
C VAL A 24 44.16 -22.69 -0.23
N PRO A 25 42.97 -22.82 0.38
CA PRO A 25 41.82 -23.36 -0.33
C PRO A 25 41.35 -22.46 -1.48
N TYR A 26 41.42 -21.13 -1.30
CA TYR A 26 41.03 -20.20 -2.36
C TYR A 26 41.94 -20.29 -3.58
N SER A 27 43.26 -20.48 -3.45
CA SER A 27 44.14 -20.62 -4.62
C SER A 27 43.77 -21.84 -5.46
N ILE A 28 43.40 -22.95 -4.83
CA ILE A 28 42.94 -24.18 -5.50
C ILE A 28 41.57 -23.95 -6.15
N ILE A 29 40.61 -23.38 -5.42
CA ILE A 29 39.25 -23.12 -5.94
C ILE A 29 39.29 -22.05 -7.04
N SER A 30 40.22 -21.09 -6.97
CA SER A 30 40.35 -20.02 -7.96
C SER A 30 40.62 -20.57 -9.35
N LEU A 31 41.33 -21.72 -9.46
CA LEU A 31 41.58 -22.44 -10.70
C LEU A 31 40.29 -22.81 -11.45
N LEU A 32 39.20 -23.04 -10.71
CA LEU A 32 37.88 -23.40 -11.21
C LEU A 32 36.97 -22.18 -11.45
N LEU A 33 37.39 -20.98 -11.05
CA LEU A 33 36.63 -19.75 -11.27
C LEU A 33 36.87 -19.20 -12.69
N LYS A 34 35.81 -18.68 -13.31
CA LYS A 34 35.89 -17.91 -14.56
C LYS A 34 36.91 -16.78 -14.39
N GLU A 35 37.76 -16.57 -15.39
CA GLU A 35 38.86 -15.60 -15.40
C GLU A 35 38.42 -14.20 -14.94
N LYS A 36 37.31 -13.69 -15.50
CA LYS A 36 36.67 -12.42 -15.12
C LYS A 36 36.26 -12.31 -13.64
N LEU A 37 36.03 -13.42 -12.94
CA LEU A 37 35.69 -13.42 -11.51
C LEU A 37 36.97 -13.51 -10.66
N ARG A 38 37.97 -14.27 -11.12
CA ARG A 38 39.28 -14.36 -10.47
C ARG A 38 39.97 -12.99 -10.41
N GLU A 39 39.92 -12.22 -11.49
CA GLU A 39 40.50 -10.87 -11.56
C GLU A 39 39.84 -9.85 -10.63
N ARG A 40 38.58 -10.10 -10.23
CA ARG A 40 37.82 -9.17 -9.37
C ARG A 40 38.13 -9.35 -7.90
N VAL A 41 38.62 -10.50 -7.47
CA VAL A 41 38.88 -10.77 -6.06
C VAL A 41 40.36 -10.59 -5.77
N GLN A 42 40.69 -9.61 -4.92
CA GLN A 42 42.06 -9.30 -4.54
C GLN A 42 42.23 -9.49 -3.03
N MET A 43 43.26 -10.25 -2.64
CA MET A 43 43.62 -10.40 -1.24
C MET A 43 44.71 -9.39 -0.91
N VAL A 44 44.44 -8.48 0.03
CA VAL A 44 45.34 -7.38 0.37
C VAL A 44 45.63 -7.39 1.86
N LYS A 45 46.82 -6.93 2.26
CA LYS A 45 47.08 -6.68 3.68
C LYS A 45 46.36 -5.40 4.11
N MET A 46 46.08 -5.30 5.41
CA MET A 46 45.47 -4.09 5.98
C MET A 46 46.29 -2.83 5.70
N SER A 47 47.62 -2.96 5.71
CA SER A 47 48.56 -1.87 5.40
C SER A 47 48.47 -1.37 3.95
N GLU A 48 48.16 -2.26 3.01
CA GLU A 48 48.13 -2.01 1.56
C GLU A 48 46.78 -1.44 1.10
N LEU A 49 45.76 -1.44 1.98
CA LEU A 49 44.39 -1.07 1.63
C LEU A 49 44.27 0.38 1.11
N LYS A 50 45.12 1.28 1.59
CA LYS A 50 45.15 2.70 1.21
C LYS A 50 45.68 2.94 -0.21
N GLU A 51 46.37 1.96 -0.78
CA GLU A 51 46.87 2.02 -2.16
C GLU A 51 45.77 1.62 -3.16
N HIS A 52 44.75 0.93 -2.68
CA HIS A 52 43.65 0.41 -3.51
C HIS A 52 42.35 1.21 -3.40
N LEU A 53 42.15 1.95 -2.31
CA LEU A 53 40.93 2.72 -2.05
C LEU A 53 41.26 4.13 -1.58
N PRO A 54 40.54 5.17 -2.06
CA PRO A 54 40.67 6.53 -1.56
C PRO A 54 40.48 6.60 -0.04
N ARG A 55 41.27 7.46 0.64
CA ARG A 55 41.22 7.62 2.10
C ARG A 55 39.85 8.03 2.60
N GLU A 56 39.11 8.83 1.83
CA GLU A 56 37.74 9.26 2.13
C GLU A 56 36.69 8.13 2.17
N CYS A 57 36.98 6.99 1.53
CA CYS A 57 36.08 5.83 1.51
C CYS A 57 36.39 4.83 2.62
N LEU A 58 37.51 4.99 3.32
CA LEU A 58 37.98 4.06 4.35
C LEU A 58 37.67 4.61 5.75
N PRO A 59 37.09 3.79 6.64
CA PRO A 59 36.98 4.09 8.07
C PRO A 59 38.31 4.50 8.71
N GLU A 60 38.26 5.37 9.72
CA GLU A 60 39.46 5.81 10.46
C GLU A 60 40.26 4.64 11.05
N ASN A 61 39.59 3.59 11.54
CA ASN A 61 40.23 2.38 12.06
C ASN A 61 40.90 1.50 10.98
N LEU A 62 40.54 1.70 9.71
CA LEU A 62 41.22 1.10 8.54
C LEU A 62 42.19 2.10 7.88
N GLY A 63 42.45 3.22 8.57
CA GLY A 63 43.44 4.22 8.21
C GLY A 63 43.00 5.20 7.11
N GLY A 64 41.70 5.36 6.90
CA GLY A 64 41.12 6.43 6.08
C GLY A 64 40.64 7.62 6.91
N SER A 65 39.77 8.45 6.34
CA SER A 65 39.19 9.66 6.96
C SER A 65 37.68 9.58 7.17
N LEU A 66 37.05 8.43 6.90
CA LEU A 66 35.64 8.23 7.12
C LEU A 66 35.36 8.02 8.62
N LYS A 67 34.81 9.05 9.26
CA LYS A 67 34.28 8.95 10.63
C LYS A 67 33.04 8.09 10.64
N LEU A 68 33.17 6.88 11.21
CA LEU A 68 32.02 6.03 11.51
C LEU A 68 31.39 6.54 12.81
N ASP A 69 30.21 7.13 12.69
CA ASP A 69 29.37 7.47 13.85
C ASP A 69 28.08 6.65 13.78
N PRO A 70 28.07 5.45 14.39
CA PRO A 70 26.92 4.54 14.33
C PRO A 70 25.65 5.17 14.91
N LEU A 71 25.78 6.09 15.86
CA LEU A 71 24.67 6.75 16.53
C LEU A 71 24.01 7.81 15.64
N SER A 72 24.78 8.71 15.01
CA SER A 72 24.20 9.67 14.07
C SER A 72 23.72 9.01 12.78
N TRP A 73 24.34 7.90 12.36
CA TRP A 73 23.83 7.09 11.26
C TRP A 73 22.46 6.52 11.64
N ASN A 74 22.31 5.84 12.78
CA ASN A 74 21.01 5.36 13.26
C ASN A 74 19.96 6.48 13.39
N CYS A 75 20.34 7.69 13.80
CA CYS A 75 19.44 8.84 13.83
C CYS A 75 19.10 9.41 12.43
N ARG A 76 19.97 9.24 11.43
CA ARG A 76 19.69 9.55 10.00
C ARG A 76 18.81 8.51 9.33
N PHE A 77 18.85 7.25 9.81
CA PHE A 77 18.12 6.09 9.30
C PHE A 77 16.83 5.78 10.08
N LEU A 78 16.53 6.53 11.16
CA LEU A 78 15.25 6.55 11.86
C LEU A 78 14.45 7.81 11.48
N PRO A 79 13.12 7.76 11.63
CA PRO A 79 12.17 7.84 10.52
C PRO A 79 12.26 9.17 9.74
N GLN A 80 12.82 9.13 8.54
CA GLN A 80 12.51 10.15 7.55
C GLN A 80 11.03 10.01 7.15
N GLN A 81 10.35 11.14 6.97
CA GLN A 81 8.94 11.21 6.62
C GLN A 81 8.58 10.25 5.47
N ASN A 82 7.43 9.60 5.58
CA ASN A 82 6.88 8.73 4.53
C ASN A 82 6.97 9.42 3.16
N GLY A 83 7.72 8.82 2.22
CA GLY A 83 7.91 9.35 0.86
C GLY A 83 9.36 9.42 0.37
N HIS A 84 10.35 9.36 1.26
CA HIS A 84 11.76 9.18 0.87
C HIS A 84 12.13 7.69 0.77
N PRO A 85 12.87 7.27 -0.28
CA PRO A 85 13.47 5.93 -0.29
C PRO A 85 14.39 5.77 0.91
N ASP A 86 14.49 4.54 1.44
CA ASP A 86 15.53 4.22 2.42
C ASP A 86 16.89 4.62 1.82
N PRO A 87 17.80 5.31 2.54
CA PRO A 87 19.08 5.67 1.94
C PRO A 87 19.90 4.42 1.58
N LEU A 88 19.60 3.25 2.16
CA LEU A 88 20.10 1.96 1.71
C LEU A 88 19.49 1.55 0.37
N ASP A 89 18.19 1.78 0.14
CA ASP A 89 17.52 1.55 -1.15
C ASP A 89 18.09 2.47 -2.25
N GLU A 90 18.47 3.72 -1.93
CA GLU A 90 19.17 4.62 -2.86
C GLU A 90 20.57 4.13 -3.25
N LEU A 91 21.29 3.48 -2.33
CA LEU A 91 22.63 2.91 -2.58
C LEU A 91 22.58 1.58 -3.34
N ILE A 92 21.48 0.85 -3.22
CA ILE A 92 21.27 -0.51 -3.72
C ILE A 92 20.59 -0.51 -5.10
N LEU A 93 19.75 0.49 -5.38
CA LEU A 93 19.13 0.69 -6.68
C LEU A 93 20.02 1.58 -7.57
N VAL A 94 20.69 0.96 -8.54
CA VAL A 94 21.11 1.69 -9.75
C VAL A 94 19.85 2.38 -10.30
N PRO A 95 19.80 3.72 -10.39
CA PRO A 95 18.58 4.41 -10.75
C PRO A 95 18.23 4.08 -12.20
N LEU A 96 17.13 3.36 -12.42
CA LEU A 96 16.43 3.40 -13.71
C LEU A 96 15.58 4.67 -13.86
N ALA A 97 15.56 5.55 -12.86
CA ALA A 97 15.05 6.91 -12.97
C ALA A 97 15.77 7.80 -11.96
N SER A 98 16.19 8.99 -12.39
CA SER A 98 16.81 9.99 -11.53
C SER A 98 15.88 10.44 -10.39
N PRO A 99 16.40 10.96 -9.26
CA PRO A 99 15.62 11.52 -8.15
C PRO A 99 14.76 12.76 -8.49
N LYS A 100 14.61 13.09 -9.78
CA LYS A 100 13.76 14.18 -10.28
C LYS A 100 12.31 13.74 -10.56
N ASP A 101 12.00 12.45 -10.62
CA ASP A 101 10.61 12.01 -10.81
C ASP A 101 9.90 11.83 -9.47
N ASN A 102 9.35 12.94 -8.97
CA ASN A 102 8.19 12.96 -8.07
C ASN A 102 6.90 12.45 -8.77
N GLY A 103 7.03 11.74 -9.88
CA GLY A 103 5.95 11.30 -10.74
C GLY A 103 5.24 10.07 -10.21
N SER A 104 3.93 10.03 -10.39
CA SER A 104 3.12 8.83 -10.25
C SER A 104 3.50 7.78 -11.31
N VAL A 105 3.42 6.49 -10.98
CA VAL A 105 3.50 5.43 -11.99
C VAL A 105 2.35 5.50 -13.02
N HIS A 106 1.25 6.19 -12.71
CA HIS A 106 0.09 6.37 -13.56
C HIS A 106 0.16 7.68 -14.34
N VAL A 107 0.97 7.66 -15.41
CA VAL A 107 1.00 8.68 -16.46
C VAL A 107 0.45 8.13 -17.78
N PRO A 108 -0.12 8.99 -18.67
CA PRO A 108 -0.58 8.56 -19.99
C PRO A 108 0.53 7.82 -20.74
N GLY A 109 0.23 6.61 -21.20
CA GLY A 109 1.16 5.79 -21.95
C GLY A 109 0.93 5.88 -23.46
N PRO A 110 1.94 5.51 -24.27
CA PRO A 110 1.81 5.49 -25.74
C PRO A 110 0.83 4.45 -26.28
N LYS A 111 0.38 3.50 -25.43
CA LYS A 111 -0.64 2.49 -25.77
C LYS A 111 -2.02 2.81 -25.19
N SER A 112 -2.22 4.03 -24.70
CA SER A 112 -3.54 4.45 -24.21
C SER A 112 -4.55 4.47 -25.36
N MET A 113 -5.76 4.02 -25.08
CA MET A 113 -6.86 3.92 -26.04
C MET A 113 -7.85 5.06 -25.80
N THR A 114 -8.36 5.64 -26.88
CA THR A 114 -9.61 6.40 -26.87
C THR A 114 -10.79 5.50 -26.51
N VAL A 115 -11.94 6.09 -26.23
CA VAL A 115 -13.17 5.34 -25.93
C VAL A 115 -13.59 4.42 -27.08
N GLN A 116 -13.47 4.88 -28.33
CA GLN A 116 -13.80 4.07 -29.51
C GLN A 116 -12.84 2.88 -29.65
N GLU A 117 -11.53 3.11 -29.50
CA GLU A 117 -10.54 2.03 -29.55
C GLU A 117 -10.72 1.03 -28.40
N LEU A 118 -11.16 1.49 -27.22
CA LEU A 118 -11.51 0.62 -26.10
C LEU A 118 -12.71 -0.27 -26.44
N LEU A 119 -13.76 0.29 -27.07
CA LEU A 119 -14.92 -0.46 -27.53
C LEU A 119 -14.50 -1.51 -28.57
N ASP A 120 -13.67 -1.13 -29.53
CA ASP A 120 -13.14 -2.04 -30.56
C ASP A 120 -12.25 -3.13 -29.94
N HIS A 121 -11.45 -2.81 -28.92
CA HIS A 121 -10.64 -3.77 -28.17
C HIS A 121 -11.51 -4.80 -27.45
N VAL A 122 -12.51 -4.34 -26.69
CA VAL A 122 -13.44 -5.22 -25.95
C VAL A 122 -14.26 -6.08 -26.93
N THR A 123 -14.72 -5.50 -28.04
CA THR A 123 -15.47 -6.22 -29.07
C THR A 123 -14.62 -7.29 -29.76
N ARG A 124 -13.35 -7.00 -30.08
CA ARG A 124 -12.45 -8.01 -30.66
C ARG A 124 -12.07 -9.11 -29.68
N LYS A 125 -11.77 -8.75 -28.43
CA LYS A 125 -11.33 -9.71 -27.40
C LYS A 125 -12.48 -10.55 -26.86
N GLN A 126 -13.69 -9.98 -26.82
CA GLN A 126 -14.84 -10.55 -26.13
C GLN A 126 -14.53 -10.81 -24.64
N LYS A 127 -15.53 -11.25 -23.87
CA LYS A 127 -15.37 -11.54 -22.45
C LYS A 127 -14.19 -12.50 -22.18
N ARG A 128 -14.08 -13.55 -23.00
CA ARG A 128 -13.01 -14.56 -22.89
C ARG A 128 -11.61 -13.95 -23.07
N GLY A 129 -11.39 -13.13 -24.10
CA GLY A 129 -10.07 -12.54 -24.34
C GLY A 129 -9.67 -11.52 -23.27
N ILE A 130 -10.64 -10.80 -22.67
CA ILE A 130 -10.38 -9.92 -21.52
C ILE A 130 -10.02 -10.74 -20.26
N TYR A 131 -10.63 -11.91 -20.08
CA TYR A 131 -10.27 -12.84 -19.01
C TYR A 131 -8.85 -13.40 -19.19
N GLU A 132 -8.48 -13.77 -20.43
CA GLU A 132 -7.11 -14.21 -20.76
C GLU A 132 -6.09 -13.10 -20.49
N GLU A 133 -6.42 -11.84 -20.80
CA GLU A 133 -5.57 -10.68 -20.50
C GLU A 133 -5.36 -10.48 -18.99
N TYR A 134 -6.40 -10.73 -18.18
CA TYR A 134 -6.27 -10.75 -16.72
C TYR A 134 -5.33 -11.86 -16.24
N GLU A 135 -5.45 -13.07 -16.79
CA GLU A 135 -4.59 -14.19 -16.43
C GLU A 135 -3.11 -13.92 -16.80
N ASP A 136 -2.85 -13.18 -17.87
CA ASP A 136 -1.50 -12.72 -18.23
C ASP A 136 -0.91 -11.75 -17.20
N ILE A 137 -1.74 -10.87 -16.61
CA ILE A 137 -1.32 -9.98 -15.51
C ILE A 137 -1.12 -10.80 -14.23
N ARG A 138 -2.04 -11.72 -13.93
CA ARG A 138 -2.03 -12.53 -12.71
C ARG A 138 -0.84 -13.47 -12.64
N ARG A 139 -0.40 -14.03 -13.77
CA ARG A 139 0.78 -14.92 -13.88
C ARG A 139 2.11 -14.23 -13.58
N ARG A 140 2.17 -12.89 -13.62
CA ARG A 140 3.39 -12.15 -13.29
C ARG A 140 3.57 -12.10 -11.78
N SER A 141 4.73 -12.57 -11.32
CA SER A 141 5.14 -12.40 -9.93
C SER A 141 5.21 -10.91 -9.57
N PRO A 142 4.66 -10.48 -8.42
CA PRO A 142 4.85 -9.12 -7.94
C PRO A 142 6.34 -8.79 -7.85
N ALA A 143 6.74 -7.62 -8.35
CA ALA A 143 8.09 -7.12 -8.14
C ALA A 143 8.20 -6.59 -6.70
N GLY A 144 8.98 -7.26 -5.86
CA GLY A 144 9.20 -6.87 -4.46
C GLY A 144 9.24 -8.07 -3.51
N THR A 145 9.15 -7.77 -2.22
CA THR A 145 9.26 -8.77 -1.14
C THR A 145 8.11 -8.62 -0.14
N PHE A 146 7.86 -9.68 0.64
CA PHE A 146 6.79 -9.73 1.63
C PHE A 146 7.32 -10.06 3.05
N VAL A 147 8.60 -9.78 3.31
CA VAL A 147 9.32 -10.23 4.51
C VAL A 147 8.69 -9.66 5.77
N CYS A 148 8.37 -8.37 5.80
CA CYS A 148 7.77 -7.73 6.98
C CYS A 148 6.34 -8.25 7.22
N SER A 149 5.57 -8.41 6.14
CA SER A 149 4.19 -8.91 6.20
C SER A 149 4.11 -10.36 6.68
N LEU A 150 5.10 -11.18 6.33
CA LEU A 150 5.16 -12.60 6.69
C LEU A 150 5.98 -12.89 7.96
N ALA A 151 6.58 -11.87 8.58
CA ALA A 151 7.31 -12.02 9.83
C ALA A 151 6.40 -12.59 10.93
N PRO A 152 6.86 -13.55 11.76
CA PRO A 152 6.00 -14.25 12.72
C PRO A 152 5.16 -13.34 13.62
N HIS A 153 5.72 -12.23 14.09
CA HIS A 153 5.06 -11.24 14.96
C HIS A 153 4.06 -10.32 14.23
N ASN A 154 4.03 -10.33 12.89
CA ASN A 154 3.09 -9.54 12.08
C ASN A 154 2.00 -10.39 11.44
N GLN A 155 2.14 -11.72 11.41
CA GLN A 155 1.18 -12.60 10.74
C GLN A 155 -0.25 -12.45 11.30
N GLU A 156 -0.39 -12.27 12.61
CA GLU A 156 -1.69 -12.05 13.27
C GLU A 156 -2.35 -10.71 12.93
N LYS A 157 -1.59 -9.76 12.36
CA LYS A 157 -2.11 -8.48 11.88
C LYS A 157 -2.66 -8.58 10.45
N ASN A 158 -2.45 -9.71 9.76
CA ASN A 158 -3.06 -9.98 8.47
C ASN A 158 -4.43 -10.64 8.64
N ARG A 159 -5.45 -10.10 7.97
CA ARG A 159 -6.77 -10.78 7.92
C ARG A 159 -6.69 -12.11 7.17
N TYR A 160 -5.85 -12.15 6.13
CA TYR A 160 -5.68 -13.28 5.23
C TYR A 160 -4.18 -13.57 5.09
N GLY A 161 -3.74 -14.77 5.44
CA GLY A 161 -2.33 -15.16 5.34
C GLY A 161 -1.82 -15.22 3.90
N ASP A 162 -2.72 -15.43 2.93
CA ASP A 162 -2.45 -15.46 1.50
C ASP A 162 -2.48 -14.06 0.83
N VAL A 163 -2.74 -12.99 1.59
CA VAL A 163 -2.72 -11.61 1.09
C VAL A 163 -1.73 -10.74 1.86
N PRO A 164 -0.41 -11.01 1.76
CA PRO A 164 0.60 -10.14 2.34
C PRO A 164 0.73 -8.82 1.55
N CYS A 165 1.28 -7.79 2.18
CA CYS A 165 1.59 -6.51 1.51
C CYS A 165 3.09 -6.39 1.19
N LEU A 166 3.40 -5.69 0.09
CA LEU A 166 4.79 -5.46 -0.36
C LEU A 166 5.57 -4.63 0.66
N ASP A 167 6.82 -5.01 0.92
CA ASP A 167 7.70 -4.28 1.84
C ASP A 167 8.02 -2.86 1.34
N GLN A 168 8.14 -2.71 0.01
CA GLN A 168 8.59 -1.48 -0.66
C GLN A 168 7.56 -0.35 -0.57
N THR A 169 6.29 -0.69 -0.43
CA THR A 169 5.17 0.27 -0.47
C THR A 169 4.30 0.23 0.78
N ARG A 170 4.62 -0.63 1.77
CA ARG A 170 3.84 -0.72 2.99
C ARG A 170 3.82 0.62 3.73
N VAL A 171 2.68 0.93 4.35
CA VAL A 171 2.61 2.04 5.29
C VAL A 171 3.29 1.61 6.59
N LYS A 172 4.24 2.42 7.07
CA LYS A 172 4.96 2.20 8.33
C LYS A 172 4.34 3.08 9.41
N LEU A 173 3.99 2.48 10.54
CA LEU A 173 3.51 3.22 11.71
C LEU A 173 4.68 3.70 12.57
N ALA A 174 4.63 4.95 13.05
CA ALA A 174 5.64 5.47 13.97
C ALA A 174 5.63 4.69 15.29
N LYS A 175 6.76 4.10 15.70
CA LYS A 175 6.84 3.35 16.96
C LYS A 175 6.90 4.31 18.16
N PRO A 176 5.90 4.31 19.06
CA PRO A 176 5.97 5.14 20.26
C PRO A 176 7.05 4.60 21.20
N TYR A 177 7.91 5.46 21.74
CA TYR A 177 8.89 5.06 22.78
C TYR A 177 8.22 4.40 24.00
N SER A 178 6.98 4.79 24.30
CA SER A 178 6.19 4.27 25.40
C SER A 178 5.62 2.86 25.18
N ARG A 179 5.72 2.31 23.96
CA ARG A 179 5.17 1.00 23.58
C ARG A 179 6.11 0.22 22.65
N PRO A 180 7.29 -0.20 23.15
CA PRO A 180 8.31 -0.89 22.36
C PRO A 180 7.83 -2.26 21.81
N GLU A 181 6.79 -2.84 22.40
CA GLU A 181 6.17 -4.09 21.96
C GLU A 181 5.43 -3.97 20.62
N LEU A 182 5.05 -2.75 20.22
CA LEU A 182 4.33 -2.53 18.97
C LEU A 182 5.25 -2.58 17.75
N THR A 183 4.83 -3.32 16.74
CA THR A 183 5.47 -3.33 15.42
C THR A 183 5.07 -2.08 14.64
N ASP A 184 5.89 -1.66 13.67
CA ASP A 184 5.56 -0.57 12.72
C ASP A 184 4.65 -1.06 11.58
N TYR A 185 4.13 -2.28 11.69
CA TYR A 185 3.45 -2.97 10.62
C TYR A 185 1.94 -2.78 10.69
N ILE A 186 1.38 -2.45 9.53
CA ILE A 186 -0.03 -2.56 9.19
C ILE A 186 -0.12 -3.09 7.75
N ASN A 187 -1.07 -3.97 7.46
CA ASN A 187 -1.32 -4.44 6.09
C ASN A 187 -2.03 -3.34 5.28
N ALA A 188 -1.24 -2.38 4.83
CA ALA A 188 -1.65 -1.24 4.03
C ALA A 188 -0.51 -0.86 3.08
N SER A 189 -0.83 -0.44 1.87
CA SER A 189 0.16 -0.02 0.87
C SER A 189 -0.18 1.36 0.34
N PHE A 190 0.82 2.22 0.19
CA PHE A 190 0.67 3.42 -0.62
C PHE A 190 0.45 3.03 -2.08
N MET A 191 -0.46 3.75 -2.74
CA MET A 191 -0.82 3.55 -4.14
C MET A 191 -0.90 4.91 -4.81
N ASP A 192 -0.30 5.02 -5.99
CA ASP A 192 -0.41 6.22 -6.79
C ASP A 192 -1.79 6.30 -7.46
N GLY A 193 -2.21 7.52 -7.74
CA GLY A 193 -3.34 7.85 -8.60
C GLY A 193 -2.85 8.48 -9.90
N TYR A 194 -3.78 8.84 -10.79
CA TYR A 194 -3.43 9.48 -12.05
C TYR A 194 -2.62 10.77 -11.83
N LYS A 195 -1.37 10.81 -12.29
CA LYS A 195 -0.41 11.91 -12.09
C LYS A 195 -0.22 12.35 -10.62
N GLN A 196 -0.62 11.54 -9.65
CA GLN A 196 -0.54 11.85 -8.22
C GLN A 196 0.15 10.72 -7.46
N ARG A 197 1.31 11.00 -6.89
CA ARG A 197 1.99 10.04 -6.01
C ARG A 197 1.23 9.88 -4.70
N ASN A 198 1.14 8.66 -4.18
CA ASN A 198 0.47 8.33 -2.92
C ASN A 198 -0.97 8.90 -2.83
N ALA A 199 -1.74 8.83 -3.92
CA ALA A 199 -3.14 9.27 -3.94
C ALA A 199 -4.03 8.44 -2.99
N TYR A 200 -3.66 7.18 -2.79
CA TYR A 200 -4.43 6.25 -1.97
C TYR A 200 -3.54 5.48 -0.99
N ILE A 201 -4.19 4.96 0.05
CA ILE A 201 -3.70 3.85 0.85
C ILE A 201 -4.69 2.69 0.69
N GLY A 202 -4.25 1.62 0.02
CA GLY A 202 -5.03 0.38 -0.09
C GLY A 202 -4.77 -0.51 1.12
N THR A 203 -5.81 -0.85 1.88
CA THR A 203 -5.68 -1.65 3.11
C THR A 203 -6.79 -2.70 3.26
N GLN A 204 -6.54 -3.71 4.08
CA GLN A 204 -7.54 -4.72 4.43
C GLN A 204 -8.64 -4.14 5.33
N GLY A 205 -9.80 -4.80 5.39
CA GLY A 205 -10.83 -4.51 6.39
C GLY A 205 -10.28 -4.82 7.77
N THR A 206 -10.49 -3.92 8.73
CA THR A 206 -9.83 -4.00 10.04
C THR A 206 -10.34 -5.17 10.88
N GLY A 207 -9.43 -5.80 11.62
CA GLY A 207 -9.67 -6.88 12.56
C GLY A 207 -9.74 -8.28 11.96
N ALA A 208 -8.77 -9.15 12.26
CA ALA A 208 -8.56 -10.43 11.56
C ALA A 208 -9.76 -11.39 11.60
N LEU A 209 -9.76 -12.42 10.74
CA LEU A 209 -10.63 -13.58 10.93
C LEU A 209 -10.06 -14.38 12.08
N GLY A 210 -10.76 -14.46 13.20
CA GLY A 210 -10.38 -15.38 14.25
C GLY A 210 -10.43 -16.77 13.69
N ARG A 211 -9.44 -17.59 14.06
CA ARG A 211 -9.68 -19.02 14.06
C ARG A 211 -11.02 -19.21 14.74
N SER A 212 -11.96 -19.83 14.02
CA SER A 212 -13.23 -20.27 14.56
C SER A 212 -13.00 -20.72 15.99
N ALA A 213 -13.73 -20.14 16.94
CA ALA A 213 -13.91 -20.75 18.25
C ALA A 213 -14.68 -22.05 18.03
N ALA A 214 -13.98 -23.05 17.48
CA ALA A 214 -14.39 -24.42 17.59
C ALA A 214 -14.30 -24.75 19.08
N THR A 215 -15.47 -25.07 19.65
CA THR A 215 -15.68 -25.75 20.93
C THR A 215 -15.21 -25.02 22.20
N SER A 216 -16.08 -24.19 22.76
CA SER A 216 -16.40 -24.27 24.19
C SER A 216 -17.80 -23.70 24.45
N GLY A 217 -18.73 -24.59 24.82
CA GLY A 217 -20.12 -24.24 25.12
C GLY A 217 -20.24 -23.55 26.48
N ALA A 218 -20.27 -22.22 26.48
CA ALA A 218 -20.72 -21.44 27.63
C ALA A 218 -22.07 -20.78 27.33
N PRO A 219 -23.05 -20.77 28.26
CA PRO A 219 -24.38 -20.25 28.00
C PRO A 219 -24.35 -18.72 27.84
N ARG A 220 -25.11 -18.21 26.87
CA ARG A 220 -25.36 -16.76 26.71
C ARG A 220 -26.34 -16.32 27.81
N GLY A 221 -25.86 -15.51 28.76
CA GLY A 221 -26.72 -14.80 29.72
C GLY A 221 -27.53 -13.66 29.04
N PRO A 222 -28.58 -13.13 29.69
CA PRO A 222 -29.45 -12.13 29.12
C PRO A 222 -28.77 -10.76 28.99
N PRO A 223 -29.25 -9.87 28.10
CA PRO A 223 -28.61 -8.57 27.87
C PRO A 223 -28.95 -7.60 29.01
N HIS A 224 -27.92 -7.05 29.66
CA HIS A 224 -28.08 -5.94 30.60
C HIS A 224 -28.05 -4.59 29.86
N PRO A 225 -28.89 -3.61 30.25
CA PRO A 225 -28.84 -2.26 29.72
C PRO A 225 -27.78 -1.44 30.47
N HIS A 226 -27.30 -0.38 29.83
CA HIS A 226 -26.25 0.56 30.26
C HIS A 226 -24.83 0.17 29.83
N GLY A 227 -24.28 1.02 28.96
CA GLY A 227 -23.09 0.74 28.17
C GLY A 227 -21.85 0.43 28.99
N LEU A 228 -21.12 -0.61 28.55
CA LEU A 228 -19.68 -0.75 28.77
C LEU A 228 -19.13 -1.82 27.82
N ALA A 229 -18.00 -1.46 27.21
CA ALA A 229 -16.96 -2.30 26.61
C ALA A 229 -17.38 -3.67 26.02
N PHE A 230 -17.41 -3.73 24.69
CA PHE A 230 -17.31 -5.02 23.99
C PHE A 230 -16.00 -5.72 24.40
N PRO A 231 -16.03 -7.03 24.74
CA PRO A 231 -14.86 -7.73 25.20
C PRO A 231 -13.85 -7.86 24.05
N ALA A 232 -12.59 -7.51 24.36
CA ALA A 232 -11.45 -7.61 23.47
C ALA A 232 -11.26 -9.04 22.96
N GLY A 233 -11.90 -9.35 21.84
CA GLY A 233 -11.56 -10.54 21.06
C GLY A 233 -10.18 -10.35 20.44
N PRO A 234 -9.43 -11.44 20.16
CA PRO A 234 -8.08 -11.39 19.57
C PRO A 234 -7.98 -10.72 18.19
N LEU A 235 -9.08 -10.21 17.65
CA LEU A 235 -9.25 -9.64 16.32
C LEU A 235 -9.48 -8.14 16.34
N GLU A 236 -9.54 -7.52 17.51
CA GLU A 236 -9.62 -6.07 17.68
C GLU A 236 -8.23 -5.41 17.70
N ASN A 237 -7.17 -6.23 17.59
CA ASN A 237 -5.76 -5.83 17.73
C ASN A 237 -5.26 -4.81 16.68
N THR A 238 -5.96 -4.64 15.54
CA THR A 238 -5.54 -3.72 14.47
C THR A 238 -6.36 -2.43 14.38
N TYR A 239 -7.39 -2.22 15.22
CA TYR A 239 -8.17 -0.98 15.18
C TYR A 239 -7.33 0.24 15.58
N GLY A 240 -6.50 0.09 16.62
CA GLY A 240 -5.56 1.14 17.03
C GLY A 240 -4.53 1.46 15.94
N ASP A 241 -3.98 0.43 15.31
CA ASP A 241 -3.02 0.59 14.21
C ASP A 241 -3.65 1.29 12.99
N PHE A 242 -4.91 0.97 12.66
CA PHE A 242 -5.65 1.64 11.59
C PHE A 242 -5.87 3.13 11.89
N TRP A 243 -6.35 3.49 13.08
CA TRP A 243 -6.56 4.91 13.41
C TRP A 243 -5.27 5.69 13.56
N ARG A 244 -4.19 5.04 14.02
CA ARG A 244 -2.83 5.62 13.99
C ARG A 244 -2.39 5.90 12.56
N MET A 245 -2.59 4.97 11.62
CA MET A 245 -2.32 5.20 10.20
C MET A 245 -3.10 6.41 9.68
N VAL A 246 -4.42 6.48 9.92
CA VAL A 246 -5.27 7.59 9.49
C VAL A 246 -4.75 8.92 10.04
N TRP A 247 -4.38 8.96 11.32
CA TRP A 247 -3.84 10.15 11.97
C TRP A 247 -2.47 10.56 11.41
N GLU A 248 -1.50 9.64 11.40
CA GLU A 248 -0.11 9.88 10.96
C GLU A 248 -0.04 10.28 9.48
N GLN A 249 -0.92 9.74 8.64
CA GLN A 249 -0.96 10.04 7.20
C GLN A 249 -1.86 11.25 6.86
N ASN A 250 -2.40 11.95 7.88
CA ASN A 250 -3.31 13.09 7.73
C ASN A 250 -4.52 12.79 6.83
N VAL A 251 -5.03 11.56 6.88
CA VAL A 251 -6.12 11.11 6.00
C VAL A 251 -7.38 11.94 6.27
N LEU A 252 -8.03 12.38 5.21
CA LEU A 252 -9.27 13.17 5.26
C LEU A 252 -10.50 12.36 4.88
N VAL A 253 -10.31 11.34 4.05
CA VAL A 253 -11.39 10.51 3.50
C VAL A 253 -11.03 9.03 3.62
N ILE A 254 -11.98 8.26 4.14
CA ILE A 254 -11.93 6.79 4.20
C ILE A 254 -13.04 6.24 3.31
N VAL A 255 -12.71 5.29 2.46
CA VAL A 255 -13.63 4.59 1.55
C VAL A 255 -13.70 3.11 1.94
N MET A 256 -14.87 2.68 2.37
CA MET A 256 -15.21 1.30 2.69
C MET A 256 -16.11 0.72 1.61
N THR A 257 -15.67 -0.36 0.97
CA THR A 257 -16.37 -1.00 -0.16
C THR A 257 -17.04 -2.32 0.21
N THR A 258 -17.28 -2.58 1.49
CA THR A 258 -17.94 -3.79 1.99
C THR A 258 -18.92 -3.46 3.11
N ARG A 259 -19.83 -4.39 3.39
CA ARG A 259 -20.47 -4.49 4.71
C ARG A 259 -19.50 -5.10 5.73
N LEU A 260 -19.89 -5.15 7.01
CA LEU A 260 -19.14 -5.90 8.02
C LEU A 260 -19.17 -7.41 7.73
N GLU A 261 -20.32 -7.89 7.25
CA GLU A 261 -20.59 -9.28 6.89
C GLU A 261 -21.36 -9.32 5.57
N GLU A 262 -21.02 -10.29 4.72
CA GLU A 262 -21.64 -10.55 3.41
C GLU A 262 -21.69 -12.05 3.17
N GLY A 263 -22.84 -12.59 2.77
CA GLY A 263 -23.03 -14.04 2.59
C GLY A 263 -22.57 -14.88 3.79
N GLY A 264 -22.83 -14.42 5.02
CA GLY A 264 -22.43 -15.08 6.28
C GLY A 264 -20.92 -15.06 6.56
N ARG A 265 -20.13 -14.28 5.82
CA ARG A 265 -18.68 -14.17 5.99
C ARG A 265 -18.28 -12.78 6.44
N ARG A 266 -17.58 -12.69 7.58
CA ARG A 266 -17.01 -11.43 8.07
C ARG A 266 -15.99 -10.86 7.08
N LYS A 267 -16.19 -9.60 6.68
CA LYS A 267 -15.34 -8.83 5.76
C LYS A 267 -14.57 -7.72 6.47
N CYS A 268 -15.19 -7.13 7.49
CA CYS A 268 -14.61 -6.00 8.23
C CYS A 268 -15.06 -6.05 9.70
N GLY A 269 -14.29 -5.44 10.60
CA GLY A 269 -14.69 -5.15 11.97
C GLY A 269 -15.37 -3.79 12.10
N GLN A 270 -16.09 -3.58 13.19
CA GLN A 270 -16.73 -2.30 13.51
C GLN A 270 -15.72 -1.37 14.19
N TYR A 271 -14.87 -0.73 13.38
CA TYR A 271 -13.75 0.09 13.88
C TYR A 271 -14.10 1.55 14.15
N TRP A 272 -15.36 1.96 13.95
CA TRP A 272 -15.83 3.34 14.16
C TRP A 272 -17.14 3.37 14.95
N PRO A 273 -17.47 4.46 15.68
CA PRO A 273 -18.78 4.63 16.30
C PRO A 273 -19.89 4.77 15.24
N LEU A 274 -20.91 3.92 15.30
CA LEU A 274 -22.00 3.88 14.31
C LEU A 274 -23.01 5.04 14.46
N GLU A 275 -23.27 5.45 15.70
CA GLU A 275 -24.34 6.38 16.03
C GLU A 275 -23.79 7.76 16.37
N LYS A 276 -24.51 8.80 15.95
CA LYS A 276 -24.15 10.20 16.25
C LYS A 276 -24.04 10.41 17.77
N GLY A 277 -22.99 11.09 18.20
CA GLY A 277 -22.70 11.38 19.60
C GLY A 277 -21.93 10.27 20.32
N PHE A 278 -21.86 9.06 19.75
CA PHE A 278 -21.03 8.00 20.31
C PHE A 278 -19.57 8.21 19.96
N GLN A 279 -18.71 7.75 20.86
CA GLN A 279 -17.26 7.81 20.72
C GLN A 279 -16.62 6.49 21.12
N VAL A 280 -15.49 6.18 20.50
CA VAL A 280 -14.65 5.03 20.86
C VAL A 280 -13.20 5.48 20.96
N ARG A 281 -12.48 4.99 21.97
CA ARG A 281 -11.08 5.34 22.20
C ARG A 281 -10.16 4.20 21.78
N TYR A 282 -9.14 4.53 20.98
CA TYR A 282 -8.08 3.63 20.55
C TYR A 282 -6.72 4.24 20.90
N GLY A 283 -6.18 3.88 22.07
CA GLY A 283 -4.95 4.47 22.59
C GLY A 283 -5.10 5.97 22.88
N ALA A 284 -4.28 6.81 22.26
CA ALA A 284 -4.33 8.26 22.38
C ALA A 284 -5.41 8.93 21.52
N LEU A 285 -6.01 8.19 20.59
CA LEU A 285 -7.03 8.72 19.67
C LEU A 285 -8.42 8.41 20.19
N THR A 286 -9.26 9.44 20.27
CA THR A 286 -10.71 9.30 20.48
C THR A 286 -11.42 9.63 19.18
N ILE A 287 -12.26 8.71 18.73
CA ILE A 287 -13.02 8.80 17.47
C ILE A 287 -14.48 9.06 17.85
N THR A 288 -15.03 10.18 17.41
CA THR A 288 -16.41 10.58 17.72
C THR A 288 -17.22 10.68 16.44
N ASN A 289 -18.43 10.12 16.42
CA ASN A 289 -19.36 10.28 15.31
C ASN A 289 -20.14 11.59 15.45
N LEU A 290 -19.96 12.50 14.50
CA LEU A 290 -20.65 13.80 14.48
C LEU A 290 -21.97 13.75 13.71
N GLY A 291 -22.17 12.75 12.86
CA GLY A 291 -23.38 12.57 12.08
C GLY A 291 -23.23 11.51 10.99
N VAL A 292 -24.37 10.93 10.61
CA VAL A 292 -24.49 9.96 9.52
C VAL A 292 -25.52 10.47 8.53
N GLU A 293 -25.15 10.51 7.26
CA GLU A 293 -26.01 10.75 6.11
C GLU A 293 -26.21 9.44 5.36
N ASN A 294 -27.47 9.02 5.21
CA ASN A 294 -27.83 7.82 4.46
C ASN A 294 -28.26 8.24 3.07
N LEU A 295 -27.48 7.84 2.05
CA LEU A 295 -27.81 8.05 0.65
C LEU A 295 -28.21 6.73 -0.01
N ASN A 296 -28.72 6.80 -1.24
CA ASN A 296 -29.32 5.66 -1.93
C ASN A 296 -28.40 4.45 -2.04
N HIS A 297 -27.12 4.65 -2.35
CA HIS A 297 -26.16 3.57 -2.61
C HIS A 297 -24.92 3.61 -1.72
N TYR A 298 -24.82 4.59 -0.81
CA TYR A 298 -23.74 4.70 0.16
C TYR A 298 -24.17 5.44 1.42
N LYS A 299 -23.39 5.29 2.50
CA LYS A 299 -23.50 6.10 3.71
C LYS A 299 -22.29 6.99 3.86
N LYS A 300 -22.49 8.21 4.34
CA LYS A 300 -21.41 9.14 4.71
C LYS A 300 -21.49 9.42 6.20
N THR A 301 -20.41 9.15 6.92
CA THR A 301 -20.27 9.45 8.35
C THR A 301 -19.19 10.50 8.53
N VAL A 302 -19.47 11.55 9.31
CA VAL A 302 -18.46 12.54 9.68
C VAL A 302 -17.89 12.16 11.05
N LEU A 303 -16.58 11.97 11.11
CA LEU A 303 -15.87 11.56 12.31
C LEU A 303 -14.93 12.68 12.77
N GLU A 304 -14.90 12.95 14.08
CA GLU A 304 -13.85 13.74 14.72
C GLU A 304 -12.82 12.81 15.35
N LEU A 305 -11.56 13.01 14.99
CA LEU A 305 -10.40 12.40 15.62
C LEU A 305 -9.81 13.41 16.59
N HIS A 306 -9.76 13.07 17.88
CA HIS A 306 -9.10 13.87 18.91
C HIS A 306 -7.89 13.10 19.45
N SER A 307 -6.70 13.69 19.33
CA SER A 307 -5.47 13.15 19.90
C SER A 307 -5.21 13.75 21.28
N SER A 308 -5.16 12.90 22.32
CA SER A 308 -4.81 13.34 23.67
C SER A 308 -3.34 13.75 23.80
N GLU A 309 -2.47 13.28 22.90
CA GLU A 309 -1.03 13.57 22.92
C GLU A 309 -0.73 14.96 22.33
N SER A 310 -1.25 15.26 21.15
CA SER A 310 -1.04 16.57 20.50
C SER A 310 -2.10 17.61 20.87
N ARG A 311 -3.20 17.19 21.50
CA ARG A 311 -4.40 18.01 21.77
C ARG A 311 -5.04 18.60 20.50
N GLU A 312 -4.76 17.99 19.35
CA GLU A 312 -5.33 18.39 18.07
C GLU A 312 -6.62 17.62 17.77
N ARG A 313 -7.50 18.26 16.98
CA ARG A 313 -8.72 17.67 16.44
C ARG A 313 -8.68 17.71 14.92
N ARG A 314 -9.14 16.63 14.28
CA ARG A 314 -9.21 16.51 12.82
C ARG A 314 -10.52 15.88 12.41
N LEU A 315 -11.08 16.34 11.30
CA LEU A 315 -12.29 15.79 10.72
C LEU A 315 -11.93 14.78 9.63
N VAL A 316 -12.63 13.65 9.63
CA VAL A 316 -12.50 12.59 8.62
C VAL A 316 -13.88 12.23 8.11
N SER A 317 -14.05 12.20 6.79
CA SER A 317 -15.26 11.69 6.15
C SER A 317 -15.12 10.21 5.84
N HIS A 318 -15.99 9.38 6.41
CA HIS A 318 -16.05 7.95 6.16
C HIS A 318 -17.21 7.63 5.20
N PHE A 319 -16.88 7.05 4.05
CA PHE A 319 -17.83 6.66 3.02
C PHE A 319 -17.94 5.15 2.97
N GLN A 320 -19.15 4.60 3.13
CA GLN A 320 -19.41 3.19 2.98
C GLN A 320 -20.30 2.93 1.77
N TYR A 321 -19.76 2.32 0.73
CA TYR A 321 -20.53 1.89 -0.44
C TYR A 321 -21.35 0.64 -0.12
N LEU A 322 -22.66 0.68 -0.40
CA LEU A 322 -23.61 -0.37 0.00
C LEU A 322 -24.13 -1.21 -1.16
N SER A 323 -23.99 -0.72 -2.41
CA SER A 323 -24.56 -1.36 -3.60
C SER A 323 -23.62 -2.36 -4.28
N TRP A 324 -22.52 -2.77 -3.63
CA TRP A 324 -21.74 -3.90 -4.11
C TRP A 324 -22.45 -5.22 -3.75
N PRO A 325 -22.70 -6.13 -4.71
CA PRO A 325 -23.35 -7.40 -4.43
C PRO A 325 -22.47 -8.36 -3.60
N ASP A 326 -23.09 -9.28 -2.87
CA ASP A 326 -22.35 -10.29 -2.09
C ASP A 326 -21.51 -11.22 -3.00
N TYR A 327 -21.98 -11.45 -4.23
CA TYR A 327 -21.32 -12.28 -5.23
C TYR A 327 -21.03 -11.47 -6.50
N GLY A 328 -19.80 -11.63 -7.03
CA GLY A 328 -19.39 -11.02 -8.29
C GLY A 328 -19.20 -9.51 -8.24
N VAL A 329 -19.69 -8.84 -9.29
CA VAL A 329 -19.53 -7.41 -9.57
C VAL A 329 -20.91 -6.77 -9.77
N PRO A 330 -21.06 -5.44 -9.58
CA PRO A 330 -22.30 -4.74 -9.93
C PRO A 330 -22.71 -5.00 -11.38
N SER A 331 -24.01 -5.12 -11.63
CA SER A 331 -24.57 -5.25 -13.00
C SER A 331 -24.46 -3.95 -13.80
N SER A 332 -24.34 -2.82 -13.11
CA SER A 332 -24.12 -1.48 -13.66
C SER A 332 -23.11 -0.73 -12.79
N ALA A 333 -22.26 0.07 -13.42
CA ALA A 333 -21.29 0.94 -12.78
C ALA A 333 -21.87 2.28 -12.33
N ALA A 334 -23.13 2.58 -12.66
CA ALA A 334 -23.82 3.84 -12.33
C ALA A 334 -23.50 4.39 -10.94
N THR A 335 -23.87 3.60 -9.94
CA THR A 335 -23.82 3.96 -8.53
C THR A 335 -22.40 3.95 -8.01
N LEU A 336 -21.51 3.13 -8.58
CA LEU A 336 -20.09 3.13 -8.22
C LEU A 336 -19.39 4.39 -8.74
N ILE A 337 -19.73 4.84 -9.95
CA ILE A 337 -19.17 6.07 -10.54
C ILE A 337 -19.71 7.32 -9.84
N ASP A 338 -21.01 7.35 -9.52
CA ASP A 338 -21.57 8.44 -8.70
C ASP A 338 -20.90 8.51 -7.33
N PHE A 339 -20.75 7.37 -6.65
CA PHE A 339 -20.01 7.25 -5.40
C PHE A 339 -18.56 7.75 -5.50
N LEU A 340 -17.86 7.38 -6.58
CA LEU A 340 -16.50 7.85 -6.85
C LEU A 340 -16.45 9.37 -7.03
N GLY A 341 -17.41 9.95 -7.75
CA GLY A 341 -17.56 11.40 -7.89
C GLY A 341 -17.75 12.10 -6.53
N ALA A 342 -18.62 11.56 -5.68
CA ALA A 342 -18.86 12.08 -4.32
C ALA A 342 -17.60 12.03 -3.44
N VAL A 343 -16.84 10.92 -3.50
CA VAL A 343 -15.57 10.76 -2.77
C VAL A 343 -14.54 11.79 -3.24
N LYS A 344 -14.35 11.95 -4.55
CA LYS A 344 -13.39 12.92 -5.11
C LYS A 344 -13.76 14.35 -4.74
N GLN A 345 -15.04 14.70 -4.82
CA GLN A 345 -15.50 16.02 -4.43
C GLN A 345 -15.23 16.28 -2.94
N GLN A 346 -15.51 15.32 -2.06
CA GLN A 346 -15.21 15.46 -0.63
C GLN A 346 -13.71 15.60 -0.36
N GLN A 347 -12.87 14.80 -1.03
CA GLN A 347 -11.41 14.92 -0.91
C GLN A 347 -10.92 16.31 -1.35
N ARG A 348 -11.39 16.81 -2.50
CA ARG A 348 -11.03 18.14 -3.02
C ARG A 348 -11.41 19.24 -2.03
N VAL A 349 -12.63 19.20 -1.51
CA VAL A 349 -13.11 20.20 -0.52
C VAL A 349 -12.27 20.13 0.75
N ALA A 350 -12.07 18.92 1.31
CA ALA A 350 -11.30 18.75 2.54
C ALA A 350 -9.83 19.15 2.38
N ALA A 351 -9.20 18.81 1.25
CA ALA A 351 -7.82 19.17 0.95
C ALA A 351 -7.65 20.69 0.82
N SER A 352 -8.61 21.37 0.17
CA SER A 352 -8.57 22.84 0.05
C SER A 352 -8.65 23.56 1.41
N ALA A 353 -9.32 22.94 2.40
CA ALA A 353 -9.45 23.47 3.75
C ALA A 353 -8.18 23.31 4.62
N LEU A 354 -7.20 22.49 4.19
CA LEU A 354 -5.92 22.37 4.92
C LEU A 354 -5.07 23.66 4.87
N GLY A 355 -5.34 24.51 3.88
CA GLY A 355 -4.66 25.79 3.70
C GLY A 355 -3.16 25.67 3.33
N PRO A 356 -2.42 26.79 3.33
CA PRO A 356 -1.04 26.85 2.83
C PRO A 356 -0.01 26.12 3.70
N ARG A 357 -0.41 25.64 4.90
CA ARG A 357 0.48 24.89 5.80
C ARG A 357 0.68 23.44 5.34
N PHE A 358 -0.23 22.90 4.53
CA PHE A 358 -0.06 21.56 3.97
C PHE A 358 0.96 21.59 2.84
N LYS A 359 2.09 20.90 3.05
CA LYS A 359 3.21 20.82 2.09
C LYS A 359 3.16 19.56 1.20
N GLY A 360 2.07 18.81 1.22
CA GLY A 360 1.91 17.59 0.41
C GLY A 360 1.45 17.88 -1.01
N HIS A 361 1.02 16.83 -1.72
CA HIS A 361 0.52 16.94 -3.09
C HIS A 361 -0.71 17.86 -3.16
N PRO A 362 -0.91 18.69 -4.21
CA PRO A 362 -2.08 19.58 -4.33
C PRO A 362 -3.44 18.88 -4.24
N GLY A 363 -3.51 17.60 -4.65
CA GLY A 363 -4.67 16.72 -4.51
C GLY A 363 -4.97 16.26 -3.06
N GLY A 364 -4.19 16.72 -2.09
CA GLY A 364 -4.35 16.39 -0.67
C GLY A 364 -3.59 15.13 -0.23
N PRO A 365 -3.74 14.77 1.06
CA PRO A 365 -3.22 13.52 1.63
C PRO A 365 -3.93 12.29 1.03
N PRO A 366 -3.37 11.07 1.20
CA PRO A 366 -3.95 9.86 0.63
C PRO A 366 -5.39 9.60 1.10
N ILE A 367 -6.23 9.11 0.19
CA ILE A 367 -7.53 8.52 0.53
C ILE A 367 -7.29 7.08 1.00
N VAL A 368 -7.77 6.71 2.18
CA VAL A 368 -7.75 5.31 2.60
C VAL A 368 -8.88 4.57 1.89
N VAL A 369 -8.56 3.51 1.15
CA VAL A 369 -9.55 2.67 0.46
C VAL A 369 -9.40 1.24 0.95
N HIS A 370 -10.47 0.66 1.47
CA HIS A 370 -10.44 -0.71 1.96
C HIS A 370 -11.67 -1.51 1.54
N CYS A 371 -11.46 -2.83 1.49
CA CYS A 371 -12.50 -3.82 1.31
C CYS A 371 -12.34 -4.90 2.39
N SER A 372 -12.41 -6.18 2.03
CA SER A 372 -12.07 -7.29 2.91
C SER A 372 -10.55 -7.47 3.02
N ALA A 373 -9.88 -7.75 1.89
CA ALA A 373 -8.43 -7.98 1.82
C ALA A 373 -7.63 -6.77 1.30
N GLY A 374 -8.33 -5.71 0.87
CA GLY A 374 -7.69 -4.51 0.31
C GLY A 374 -7.10 -4.69 -1.08
N ILE A 375 -7.63 -5.62 -1.89
CA ILE A 375 -7.11 -5.92 -3.25
C ILE A 375 -8.20 -5.98 -4.33
N GLY A 376 -9.35 -6.61 -4.07
CA GLY A 376 -10.41 -6.80 -5.07
C GLY A 376 -11.18 -5.50 -5.34
N ARG A 377 -12.22 -5.23 -4.55
CA ARG A 377 -13.04 -4.00 -4.67
C ARG A 377 -12.24 -2.71 -4.53
N THR A 378 -11.24 -2.71 -3.64
CA THR A 378 -10.26 -1.61 -3.51
C THR A 378 -9.52 -1.36 -4.83
N GLY A 379 -8.97 -2.40 -5.46
CA GLY A 379 -8.30 -2.28 -6.74
C GLY A 379 -9.24 -1.80 -7.85
N THR A 380 -10.48 -2.30 -7.89
CA THR A 380 -11.48 -1.87 -8.88
C THR A 380 -11.82 -0.39 -8.71
N PHE A 381 -12.06 0.07 -7.48
CA PHE A 381 -12.33 1.48 -7.19
C PHE A 381 -11.19 2.38 -7.66
N CYS A 382 -9.95 2.08 -7.26
CA CYS A 382 -8.79 2.88 -7.66
C CYS A 382 -8.53 2.82 -9.17
N ALA A 383 -8.76 1.67 -9.82
CA ALA A 383 -8.49 1.51 -11.25
C ALA A 383 -9.47 2.33 -12.09
N LEU A 384 -10.74 2.36 -11.68
CA LEU A 384 -11.75 3.22 -12.28
C LEU A 384 -11.41 4.70 -12.08
N ASP A 385 -11.01 5.11 -10.87
CA ASP A 385 -10.64 6.51 -10.62
C ASP A 385 -9.46 6.96 -11.50
N ILE A 386 -8.41 6.14 -11.59
CA ILE A 386 -7.24 6.43 -12.42
C ILE A 386 -7.64 6.52 -13.90
N CYS A 387 -8.37 5.53 -14.43
CA CYS A 387 -8.75 5.51 -15.84
C CYS A 387 -9.69 6.65 -16.21
N LEU A 388 -10.70 6.94 -15.36
CA LEU A 388 -11.64 8.04 -15.60
C LEU A 388 -10.97 9.41 -15.47
N SER A 389 -10.01 9.56 -14.55
CA SER A 389 -9.20 10.79 -14.44
C SER A 389 -8.33 11.00 -15.69
N GLN A 390 -7.70 9.95 -16.21
CA GLN A 390 -6.93 10.04 -17.45
C GLN A 390 -7.83 10.35 -18.65
N LEU A 391 -8.99 9.71 -18.73
CA LEU A 391 -9.96 9.95 -19.79
C LEU A 391 -10.43 11.41 -19.79
N GLN A 392 -10.71 11.97 -18.61
CA GLN A 392 -11.11 13.36 -18.46
C GLN A 392 -9.99 14.34 -18.83
N ASP A 393 -8.73 14.03 -18.51
CA ASP A 393 -7.58 14.92 -18.76
C ASP A 393 -7.13 14.91 -20.22
N VAL A 394 -6.97 13.72 -20.82
CA VAL A 394 -6.32 13.56 -22.14
C VAL A 394 -7.12 12.74 -23.15
N GLY A 395 -8.38 12.39 -22.85
CA GLY A 395 -9.27 11.69 -23.78
C GLY A 395 -8.92 10.22 -24.04
N THR A 396 -7.96 9.65 -23.29
CA THR A 396 -7.49 8.26 -23.47
C THR A 396 -7.34 7.57 -22.12
N LEU A 397 -7.26 6.23 -22.11
CA LEU A 397 -7.03 5.42 -20.90
C LEU A 397 -6.39 4.07 -21.24
N ASP A 398 -5.86 3.37 -20.24
CA ASP A 398 -5.36 2.01 -20.40
C ASP A 398 -5.62 1.20 -19.13
N VAL A 399 -6.66 0.36 -19.14
CA VAL A 399 -7.02 -0.48 -18.00
C VAL A 399 -5.93 -1.51 -17.70
N GLN A 400 -5.35 -2.12 -18.74
CA GLN A 400 -4.31 -3.14 -18.60
C GLN A 400 -3.07 -2.60 -17.92
N GLN A 401 -2.54 -1.48 -18.39
CA GLN A 401 -1.39 -0.84 -17.77
C GLN A 401 -1.72 -0.28 -16.40
N THR A 402 -2.91 0.29 -16.20
CA THR A 402 -3.34 0.78 -14.88
C THR A 402 -3.32 -0.34 -13.85
N VAL A 403 -3.94 -1.48 -14.14
CA VAL A 403 -3.95 -2.63 -13.22
C VAL A 403 -2.55 -3.21 -13.04
N ALA A 404 -1.77 -3.36 -14.11
CA ALA A 404 -0.40 -3.88 -14.03
C ALA A 404 0.50 -3.01 -13.13
N ARG A 405 0.45 -1.67 -13.29
CA ARG A 405 1.18 -0.70 -12.46
C ARG A 405 0.67 -0.69 -11.03
N MET A 406 -0.63 -0.72 -10.81
CA MET A 406 -1.21 -0.77 -9.47
C MET A 406 -0.74 -1.99 -8.67
N ARG A 407 -0.59 -3.15 -9.34
CA ARG A 407 -0.11 -4.40 -8.73
C ARG A 407 1.37 -4.34 -8.32
N THR A 408 2.16 -3.39 -8.81
CA THR A 408 3.53 -3.17 -8.31
C THR A 408 3.56 -2.38 -6.99
N GLN A 409 2.43 -1.79 -6.59
CA GLN A 409 2.32 -1.01 -5.35
C GLN A 409 1.43 -1.70 -4.33
N ARG A 410 0.23 -2.13 -4.72
CA ARG A 410 -0.63 -3.01 -3.92
C ARG A 410 -0.73 -4.35 -4.63
N ALA A 411 0.15 -5.27 -4.24
CA ALA A 411 0.19 -6.62 -4.80
C ALA A 411 -1.21 -7.26 -4.82
N PHE A 412 -1.46 -8.05 -5.86
CA PHE A 412 -2.71 -8.79 -6.05
C PHE A 412 -3.96 -7.93 -6.32
N SER A 413 -3.84 -6.60 -6.48
CA SER A 413 -4.95 -5.72 -6.86
C SER A 413 -5.69 -6.23 -8.10
N ILE A 414 -7.04 -6.18 -8.04
CA ILE A 414 -7.97 -6.93 -8.90
C ILE A 414 -7.81 -8.44 -8.72
N GLN A 415 -8.76 -9.05 -8.02
CA GLN A 415 -8.64 -10.44 -7.53
C GLN A 415 -9.23 -11.48 -8.50
N THR A 416 -10.16 -11.07 -9.35
CA THR A 416 -10.92 -11.99 -10.22
C THR A 416 -11.04 -11.43 -11.64
N PRO A 417 -11.13 -12.27 -12.67
CA PRO A 417 -11.34 -11.80 -14.04
C PRO A 417 -12.67 -11.03 -14.21
N GLU A 418 -13.71 -11.33 -13.42
CA GLU A 418 -14.98 -10.59 -13.40
C GLU A 418 -14.76 -9.11 -13.04
N GLN A 419 -13.94 -8.84 -12.01
CA GLN A 419 -13.57 -7.49 -11.59
C GLN A 419 -12.76 -6.77 -12.66
N TYR A 420 -11.84 -7.48 -13.32
CA TYR A 420 -11.04 -6.92 -14.40
C TYR A 420 -11.89 -6.52 -15.60
N HIS A 421 -12.74 -7.44 -16.07
CA HIS A 421 -13.71 -7.18 -17.13
C HIS A 421 -14.69 -6.06 -16.75
N PHE A 422 -15.13 -6.01 -15.49
CA PHE A 422 -15.98 -4.95 -14.99
C PHE A 422 -15.34 -3.56 -15.11
N CYS A 423 -14.02 -3.43 -14.94
CA CYS A 423 -13.34 -2.14 -15.19
C CYS A 423 -13.56 -1.64 -16.62
N TYR A 424 -13.45 -2.51 -17.64
CA TYR A 424 -13.74 -2.16 -19.02
C TYR A 424 -15.21 -1.80 -19.23
N ALA A 425 -16.11 -2.67 -18.75
CA ALA A 425 -17.56 -2.48 -18.91
C ALA A 425 -18.04 -1.18 -18.26
N ALA A 426 -17.54 -0.86 -17.06
CA ALA A 426 -17.87 0.35 -16.32
C ALA A 426 -17.46 1.63 -17.07
N ILE A 427 -16.28 1.63 -17.69
CA ILE A 427 -15.78 2.77 -18.46
C ILE A 427 -16.61 2.96 -19.74
N LEU A 428 -16.93 1.88 -20.46
CA LEU A 428 -17.78 1.94 -21.64
C LEU A 428 -19.20 2.41 -21.29
N GLU A 429 -19.78 1.88 -20.22
CA GLU A 429 -21.08 2.33 -19.71
C GLU A 429 -21.07 3.81 -19.32
N HIS A 430 -19.99 4.27 -18.67
CA HIS A 430 -19.81 5.69 -18.37
C HIS A 430 -19.78 6.54 -19.64
N ALA A 431 -18.98 6.13 -20.63
CA ALA A 431 -18.83 6.85 -21.88
C ALA A 431 -20.15 6.95 -22.66
N GLN A 432 -20.93 5.87 -22.72
CA GLN A 432 -22.27 5.86 -23.32
C GLN A 432 -23.21 6.85 -22.61
N ARG A 433 -23.21 6.89 -21.28
CA ARG A 433 -24.01 7.84 -20.50
C ARG A 433 -23.59 9.30 -20.68
N GLN A 434 -22.33 9.55 -20.98
CA GLN A 434 -21.81 10.88 -21.30
C GLN A 434 -21.99 11.25 -22.78
N GLY A 435 -22.59 10.39 -23.60
CA GLY A 435 -22.77 10.62 -25.04
C GLY A 435 -21.47 10.54 -25.86
N LEU A 436 -20.41 9.95 -25.31
CA LEU A 436 -19.14 9.72 -26.00
C LEU A 436 -19.18 8.47 -26.89
N LEU A 437 -20.18 7.61 -26.69
CA LEU A 437 -20.50 6.47 -27.54
C LEU A 437 -22.00 6.48 -27.87
N PRO A 438 -22.41 5.97 -29.04
CA PRO A 438 -23.81 5.74 -29.35
C PRO A 438 -24.44 4.75 -28.36
N ALA A 439 -25.75 4.90 -28.16
CA ALA A 439 -26.52 4.10 -27.20
C ALA A 439 -26.73 2.65 -27.65
#